data_AF-E0XN30-F1
#
_entry.id   AF-E0XN30-F1
#
_cell.length_a   1.000
_cell.length_b   1.000
_cell.length_c   1.000
_cell.angle_alpha   90.00
_cell.angle_beta   90.00
_cell.angle_gamma   90.00
#
_symmetry.space_group_name_H-M   'P 1'
#
loop_
_entity.id
_entity.type
_entity.pdbx_description
1 polymer ?
#
loop_
_entity_poly.entity_id
_entity_poly.type
_entity_poly.pdbx_seq_one_letter_code
_entity_poly.pdbx_strand_id
1 'polypeptide(L)'
;KNQARQKQQLKHQEKANAISIFNGQNGAPRQVAIVPLSANIDIPAVIRSLNESVDVPDNAYTDGLSRVRIDRFKQNILYIPTSYELMNALDVCRVADFVVLVLPTDVEVAEEGETLLRSIESQGISNVLVVAQGVDKLNPPKRRPQVISSLKSYINHFFPSIEKVLSLDSRQECSNAVRGLCTATPKGIRWRDDRSWMLIQDIKWPESNGETVDNVIVTGVVRGKGLKADRIVHIPRWG
;
A
#
# COMPACT_ATOMS: atom_id res chain seq x y z
N LYS A 1 8.31 39.46 -8.21
CA LYS A 1 8.06 39.07 -6.79
C LYS A 1 6.64 38.55 -6.54
N ASN A 2 5.57 39.19 -7.05
CA ASN A 2 4.17 38.71 -6.85
C ASN A 2 3.82 37.40 -7.58
N GLN A 3 4.27 37.22 -8.83
CA GLN A 3 4.00 35.99 -9.60
C GLN A 3 4.60 34.72 -8.95
N ALA A 4 5.79 34.83 -8.34
CA ALA A 4 6.43 33.71 -7.65
C ALA A 4 5.60 33.27 -6.43
N ARG A 5 5.08 34.24 -5.66
CA ARG A 5 4.21 33.99 -4.50
C ARG A 5 2.87 33.36 -4.90
N GLN A 6 2.26 33.85 -5.99
CA GLN A 6 1.04 33.26 -6.54
C GLN A 6 1.26 31.81 -6.99
N LYS A 7 2.35 31.53 -7.73
CA LYS A 7 2.70 30.15 -8.12
C LYS A 7 2.93 29.23 -6.91
N GLN A 8 3.57 29.74 -5.85
CA GLN A 8 3.78 28.98 -4.62
C GLN A 8 2.46 28.65 -3.92
N GLN A 9 1.55 29.63 -3.80
CA GLN A 9 0.23 29.43 -3.20
C GLN A 9 -0.60 28.41 -3.97
N LEU A 10 -0.61 28.48 -5.31
CA LEU A 10 -1.30 27.52 -6.16
C LEU A 10 -0.80 26.09 -5.95
N LYS A 11 0.52 25.88 -5.99
CA LYS A 11 1.11 24.55 -5.73
C LYS A 11 0.78 24.02 -4.34
N HIS A 12 0.76 24.90 -3.34
CA HIS A 12 0.42 24.52 -1.98
C HIS A 12 -1.06 24.11 -1.86
N GLN A 13 -1.95 24.84 -2.53
CA GLN A 13 -3.37 24.54 -2.60
C GLN A 13 -3.64 23.23 -3.35
N GLU A 14 -2.98 22.99 -4.48
CA GLU A 14 -3.06 21.73 -5.23
C GLU A 14 -2.66 20.54 -4.36
N LYS A 15 -1.54 20.67 -3.64
CA LYS A 15 -1.08 19.62 -2.70
C LYS A 15 -2.08 19.40 -1.57
N ALA A 16 -2.61 20.46 -0.98
CA ALA A 16 -3.61 20.38 0.09
C ALA A 16 -4.90 19.69 -0.39
N ASN A 17 -5.37 20.03 -1.59
CA ASN A 17 -6.53 19.40 -2.21
C ASN A 17 -6.30 17.90 -2.46
N ALA A 18 -5.12 17.53 -2.96
CA ALA A 18 -4.76 16.13 -3.24
C ALA A 18 -4.77 15.24 -1.98
N ILE A 19 -4.48 15.81 -0.80
CA ILE A 19 -4.49 15.07 0.47
C ILE A 19 -5.78 15.24 1.29
N SER A 20 -6.66 16.15 0.88
CA SER A 20 -7.85 16.54 1.66
C SER A 20 -8.77 15.35 1.99
N ILE A 21 -8.89 14.39 1.09
CA ILE A 21 -9.72 13.19 1.24
C ILE A 21 -9.29 12.31 2.43
N PHE A 22 -8.02 12.36 2.83
CA PHE A 22 -7.48 11.56 3.93
C PHE A 22 -7.58 12.25 5.30
N ASN A 23 -8.01 13.51 5.34
CA ASN A 23 -7.98 14.30 6.56
C ASN A 23 -9.13 13.96 7.51
N GLY A 24 -8.85 14.05 8.81
CA GLY A 24 -9.83 13.95 9.88
C GLY A 24 -10.03 12.54 10.43
N GLN A 25 -11.01 12.40 11.32
CA GLN A 25 -11.33 11.11 11.91
C GLN A 25 -11.96 10.16 10.91
N ASN A 26 -12.87 10.71 10.11
CA ASN A 26 -13.64 9.98 9.11
C ASN A 26 -13.04 10.10 7.70
N GLY A 27 -11.80 10.58 7.57
CA GLY A 27 -11.09 10.64 6.31
C GLY A 27 -10.92 9.25 5.69
N ALA A 28 -10.86 9.21 4.36
CA ALA A 28 -10.59 7.99 3.62
C ALA A 28 -9.28 7.36 4.10
N PRO A 29 -9.22 6.02 4.26
CA PRO A 29 -7.97 5.39 4.60
C PRO A 29 -7.01 5.41 3.41
N ARG A 30 -5.72 5.60 3.71
CA ARG A 30 -4.63 5.38 2.76
C ARG A 30 -4.48 3.89 2.52
N GLN A 31 -4.62 3.46 1.28
CA GLN A 31 -4.58 2.04 0.92
C GLN A 31 -3.13 1.59 0.78
N VAL A 32 -2.70 0.68 1.64
CA VAL A 32 -1.31 0.21 1.71
C VAL A 32 -1.26 -1.28 1.38
N ALA A 33 -0.76 -1.61 0.20
CA ALA A 33 -0.48 -2.98 -0.20
C ALA A 33 0.74 -3.51 0.54
N ILE A 34 0.63 -4.70 1.15
CA ILE A 34 1.77 -5.42 1.73
C ILE A 34 2.11 -6.58 0.81
N VAL A 35 3.16 -6.42 0.01
CA VAL A 35 3.53 -7.35 -1.06
C VAL A 35 4.76 -8.15 -0.63
N PRO A 36 4.62 -9.45 -0.34
CA PRO A 36 5.75 -10.33 -0.06
C PRO A 36 6.52 -10.64 -1.35
N LEU A 37 7.86 -10.70 -1.27
CA LEU A 37 8.75 -11.15 -2.35
C LEU A 37 9.31 -12.56 -2.09
N SER A 38 8.67 -13.32 -1.20
CA SER A 38 8.94 -14.72 -0.91
C SER A 38 7.76 -15.34 -0.18
N ALA A 39 7.55 -16.65 -0.35
CA ALA A 39 6.51 -17.40 0.34
C ALA A 39 6.73 -17.48 1.86
N ASN A 40 7.96 -17.27 2.35
CA ASN A 40 8.29 -17.36 3.78
C ASN A 40 7.96 -16.09 4.57
N ILE A 41 7.43 -15.06 3.91
CA ILE A 41 7.14 -13.77 4.56
C ILE A 41 5.82 -13.87 5.34
N ASP A 42 5.91 -13.61 6.63
CA ASP A 42 4.75 -13.54 7.52
C ASP A 42 4.15 -12.12 7.46
N ILE A 43 3.13 -11.95 6.61
CA ILE A 43 2.44 -10.66 6.40
C ILE A 43 1.76 -10.15 7.69
N PRO A 44 1.01 -10.97 8.46
CA PRO A 44 0.52 -10.57 9.77
C PRO A 44 1.62 -9.98 10.67
N ALA A 45 2.79 -10.63 10.74
CA ALA A 45 3.91 -10.11 11.52
C ALA A 45 4.46 -8.78 10.97
N VAL A 46 4.51 -8.59 9.65
CA VAL A 46 4.89 -7.30 9.03
C VAL A 46 3.96 -6.19 9.51
N ILE A 47 2.64 -6.40 9.43
CA ILE A 47 1.64 -5.40 9.81
C ILE A 47 1.70 -5.13 11.33
N ARG A 48 1.87 -6.16 12.15
CA ARG A 48 2.08 -6.04 13.60
C ARG A 48 3.29 -5.17 13.93
N SER A 49 4.47 -5.47 13.35
CA SER A 49 5.68 -4.68 13.57
C SER A 49 5.51 -3.20 13.19
N LEU A 50 4.77 -2.92 12.11
CA LEU A 50 4.44 -1.55 11.72
C LEU A 50 3.53 -0.87 12.75
N ASN A 51 2.45 -1.52 13.17
CA ASN A 51 1.48 -1.00 14.13
C ASN A 51 2.10 -0.75 15.52
N GLU A 52 2.83 -1.72 16.06
CA GLU A 52 3.48 -1.62 17.38
C GLU A 52 4.49 -0.47 17.44
N SER A 53 5.14 -0.13 16.31
CA SER A 53 6.09 0.97 16.24
C SER A 53 5.49 2.36 16.46
N VAL A 54 4.16 2.47 16.34
CA VAL A 54 3.37 3.68 16.53
C VAL A 54 2.25 3.48 17.56
N ASP A 55 2.44 2.51 18.45
CA ASP A 55 1.61 2.28 19.64
C ASP A 55 0.16 1.90 19.31
N VAL A 56 -0.07 1.31 18.13
CA VAL A 56 -1.35 0.70 17.76
C VAL A 56 -1.42 -0.72 18.36
N PRO A 57 -2.50 -1.08 19.07
CA PRO A 57 -2.68 -2.42 19.62
C PRO A 57 -2.73 -3.54 18.55
N ASP A 58 -2.19 -4.71 18.87
CA ASP A 58 -2.12 -5.87 17.96
C ASP A 58 -3.51 -6.41 17.55
N ASN A 59 -4.50 -6.30 18.43
CA ASN A 59 -5.89 -6.72 18.14
C ASN A 59 -6.59 -5.89 17.06
N ALA A 60 -5.96 -4.82 16.55
CA ALA A 60 -6.47 -4.03 15.43
C ALA A 60 -6.30 -4.74 14.07
N TYR A 61 -5.45 -5.77 13.99
CA TYR A 61 -5.29 -6.57 12.77
C TYR A 61 -6.26 -7.75 12.76
N THR A 62 -7.00 -7.87 11.67
CA THR A 62 -7.80 -9.05 11.34
C THR A 62 -7.25 -9.58 10.03
N ASP A 63 -7.16 -10.91 9.90
CA ASP A 63 -6.65 -11.53 8.68
C ASP A 63 -7.45 -11.02 7.46
N GLY A 64 -6.75 -10.37 6.52
CA GLY A 64 -7.34 -9.62 5.42
C GLY A 64 -7.28 -8.10 5.56
N LEU A 65 -8.32 -7.41 5.06
CA LEU A 65 -8.37 -5.94 5.02
C LEU A 65 -8.46 -5.37 6.45
N SER A 66 -7.42 -4.65 6.90
CA SER A 66 -7.37 -4.07 8.25
C SER A 66 -7.27 -2.56 8.19
N ARG A 67 -8.31 -1.88 8.69
CA ARG A 67 -8.33 -0.43 8.84
C ARG A 67 -7.84 -0.03 10.22
N VAL A 68 -6.79 0.77 10.26
CA VAL A 68 -6.15 1.23 11.49
C VAL A 68 -6.03 2.74 11.49
N ARG A 69 -6.29 3.37 12.64
CA ARG A 69 -6.00 4.79 12.85
C ARG A 69 -4.64 4.95 13.51
N ILE A 70 -3.77 5.74 12.88
CA ILE A 70 -2.47 6.12 13.45
C ILE A 70 -2.59 7.50 14.08
N ASP A 71 -2.89 7.56 15.38
CA ASP A 71 -3.18 8.82 16.07
C ASP A 71 -1.99 9.79 16.06
N ARG A 72 -0.76 9.26 16.16
CA ARG A 72 0.48 10.05 16.07
C ARG A 72 0.54 10.93 14.82
N PHE A 73 0.01 10.45 13.69
CA PHE A 73 -0.01 11.19 12.43
C PHE A 73 -1.41 11.67 12.02
N LYS A 74 -2.44 11.37 12.82
CA LYS A 74 -3.86 11.67 12.54
C LYS A 74 -4.30 11.17 11.16
N GLN A 75 -3.85 9.98 10.77
CA GLN A 75 -4.17 9.36 9.48
C GLN A 75 -4.83 8.00 9.68
N ASN A 76 -5.71 7.64 8.76
CA ASN A 76 -6.27 6.30 8.65
C ASN A 76 -5.47 5.52 7.60
N ILE A 77 -5.05 4.30 7.92
CA ILE A 77 -4.42 3.35 7.00
C ILE A 77 -5.38 2.18 6.80
N LEU A 78 -5.43 1.65 5.58
CA LEU A 78 -6.04 0.37 5.26
C LEU A 78 -4.95 -0.53 4.72
N TYR A 79 -4.53 -1.50 5.51
CA TYR A 79 -3.60 -2.54 5.07
C TYR A 79 -4.34 -3.54 4.17
N ILE A 80 -3.72 -3.86 3.05
CA ILE A 80 -4.21 -4.84 2.07
C ILE A 80 -3.14 -5.93 1.96
N PRO A 81 -3.29 -7.05 2.68
CA PRO A 81 -2.41 -8.20 2.54
C PRO A 81 -2.47 -8.74 1.11
N THR A 82 -1.31 -9.06 0.54
CA THR A 82 -1.19 -9.60 -0.82
C THR A 82 -0.55 -10.98 -0.75
N SER A 83 -1.08 -11.97 -1.46
CA SER A 83 -0.40 -13.26 -1.60
C SER A 83 0.86 -13.13 -2.46
N TYR A 84 1.81 -14.05 -2.32
CA TYR A 84 2.96 -14.17 -3.23
C TYR A 84 2.51 -14.82 -4.55
N GLU A 85 1.64 -14.12 -5.28
CA GLU A 85 1.05 -14.54 -6.55
C GLU A 85 0.92 -13.32 -7.47
N LEU A 86 1.36 -13.46 -8.72
CA LEU A 86 1.40 -12.36 -9.70
C LEU A 86 0.03 -11.65 -9.86
N MET A 87 -1.04 -12.41 -10.10
CA MET A 87 -2.36 -11.82 -10.36
C MET A 87 -2.92 -11.09 -9.15
N ASN A 88 -2.74 -11.65 -7.96
CA ASN A 88 -3.15 -11.00 -6.71
C ASN A 88 -2.35 -9.70 -6.49
N ALA A 89 -1.03 -9.73 -6.69
CA ALA A 89 -0.18 -8.55 -6.55
C ALA A 89 -0.53 -7.43 -7.53
N LEU A 90 -0.85 -7.76 -8.79
CA LEU A 90 -1.34 -6.78 -9.77
C LEU A 90 -2.67 -6.16 -9.34
N ASP A 91 -3.64 -7.00 -8.95
CA ASP A 91 -4.99 -6.60 -8.52
C ASP A 91 -4.97 -5.69 -7.28
N VAL A 92 -4.07 -5.94 -6.32
CA VAL A 92 -3.90 -5.15 -5.11
C VAL A 92 -3.09 -3.87 -5.36
N CYS A 93 -1.95 -3.97 -6.06
CA CYS A 93 -1.10 -2.81 -6.33
C CYS A 93 -1.80 -1.75 -7.18
N ARG A 94 -2.71 -2.15 -8.08
CA ARG A 94 -3.44 -1.18 -8.91
C ARG A 94 -4.43 -0.34 -8.11
N VAL A 95 -4.90 -0.77 -6.94
CA VAL A 95 -5.81 0.01 -6.08
C VAL A 95 -5.06 0.74 -4.96
N ALA A 96 -3.81 0.37 -4.69
CA ALA A 96 -3.04 0.92 -3.58
C ALA A 96 -2.59 2.37 -3.80
N ASP A 97 -2.55 3.13 -2.70
CA ASP A 97 -1.90 4.44 -2.60
C ASP A 97 -0.41 4.30 -2.27
N PHE A 98 -0.05 3.21 -1.59
CA PHE A 98 1.32 2.86 -1.24
C PHE A 98 1.51 1.36 -1.40
N VAL A 99 2.69 0.96 -1.89
CA VAL A 99 3.10 -0.43 -1.96
C VAL A 99 4.31 -0.61 -1.05
N VAL A 100 4.17 -1.48 -0.06
CA VAL A 100 5.26 -1.93 0.82
C VAL A 100 5.76 -3.26 0.27
N LEU A 101 6.93 -3.24 -0.34
CA LEU A 101 7.63 -4.44 -0.77
C LEU A 101 8.37 -5.02 0.42
N VAL A 102 8.06 -6.27 0.76
CA VAL A 102 8.70 -6.99 1.87
C VAL A 102 9.73 -7.94 1.27
N LEU A 103 11.01 -7.71 1.57
CA LEU A 103 12.12 -8.53 1.12
C LEU A 103 12.45 -9.60 2.17
N PRO A 104 12.66 -10.86 1.74
CA PRO A 104 13.25 -11.88 2.61
C PRO A 104 14.73 -11.55 2.88
N THR A 105 15.25 -11.98 4.03
CA THR A 105 16.69 -11.86 4.34
C THR A 105 17.42 -13.20 4.34
N ASP A 106 16.67 -14.29 4.46
CA ASP A 106 17.14 -15.67 4.58
C ASP A 106 17.29 -16.39 3.22
N VAL A 107 16.51 -15.98 2.24
CA VAL A 107 16.52 -16.53 0.87
C VAL A 107 16.68 -15.42 -0.17
N GLU A 108 17.26 -15.79 -1.31
CA GLU A 108 17.24 -14.92 -2.49
C GLU A 108 15.83 -14.85 -3.08
N VAL A 109 15.52 -13.74 -3.74
CA VAL A 109 14.24 -13.59 -4.44
C VAL A 109 14.29 -14.46 -5.70
N ALA A 110 13.34 -15.36 -5.83
CA ALA A 110 13.24 -16.26 -6.98
C ALA A 110 12.74 -15.53 -8.25
N GLU A 111 12.78 -16.21 -9.40
CA GLU A 111 12.37 -15.68 -10.70
C GLU A 111 10.90 -15.19 -10.71
N GLU A 112 10.03 -15.87 -9.95
CA GLU A 112 8.63 -15.47 -9.78
C GLU A 112 8.52 -14.11 -9.10
N GLY A 113 9.42 -13.80 -8.16
CA GLY A 113 9.49 -12.53 -7.46
C GLY A 113 9.98 -11.41 -8.36
N GLU A 114 10.96 -11.69 -9.23
CA GLU A 114 11.36 -10.74 -10.28
C GLU A 114 10.21 -10.47 -11.25
N THR A 115 9.51 -11.52 -11.69
CA THR A 115 8.36 -11.40 -12.59
C THR A 115 7.26 -10.57 -11.97
N LEU A 116 6.98 -10.79 -10.68
CA LEU A 116 6.05 -9.98 -9.89
C LEU A 116 6.49 -8.51 -9.88
N LEU A 117 7.75 -8.22 -9.51
CA LEU A 117 8.30 -6.86 -9.45
C LEU A 117 8.19 -6.12 -10.78
N ARG A 118 8.63 -6.74 -11.88
CA ARG A 118 8.55 -6.15 -13.23
C ARG A 118 7.11 -5.89 -13.64
N SER A 119 6.20 -6.80 -13.31
CA SER A 119 4.80 -6.68 -13.70
C SER A 119 4.08 -5.57 -12.93
N ILE A 120 4.28 -5.47 -11.60
CA ILE A 120 3.66 -4.40 -10.79
C ILE A 120 4.24 -3.02 -11.14
N GLU A 121 5.52 -2.95 -11.52
CA GLU A 121 6.14 -1.71 -12.01
C GLU A 121 5.54 -1.32 -13.37
N SER A 122 5.50 -2.25 -14.32
CA SER A 122 5.05 -2.03 -15.69
C SER A 122 3.58 -1.62 -15.80
N GLN A 123 2.70 -2.11 -14.91
CA GLN A 123 1.29 -1.67 -14.89
C GLN A 123 1.12 -0.21 -14.42
N GLY A 124 2.17 0.37 -13.84
CA GLY A 124 2.12 1.62 -13.10
C GLY A 124 1.90 1.36 -11.61
N ILE A 125 2.87 1.78 -10.81
CA ILE A 125 2.87 1.67 -9.35
C ILE A 125 2.82 3.05 -8.70
N SER A 126 2.22 3.14 -7.52
CA SER A 126 2.20 4.37 -6.73
C SER A 126 3.49 4.50 -5.90
N ASN A 127 3.42 5.09 -4.70
CA ASN A 127 4.59 5.22 -3.82
C ASN A 127 5.05 3.86 -3.33
N VAL A 128 6.33 3.55 -3.53
CA VAL A 128 6.95 2.31 -3.05
C VAL A 128 7.76 2.59 -1.79
N LEU A 129 7.58 1.75 -0.77
CA LEU A 129 8.48 1.63 0.37
C LEU A 129 9.02 0.19 0.40
N VAL A 130 10.24 0.02 0.88
CA VAL A 130 10.88 -1.30 0.92
C VAL A 130 11.28 -1.61 2.34
N VAL A 131 10.87 -2.78 2.82
CA VAL A 131 11.16 -3.28 4.15
C VAL A 131 11.77 -4.68 4.07
N ALA A 132 12.53 -5.08 5.08
CA ALA A 132 13.14 -6.40 5.19
C ALA A 132 12.67 -7.10 6.47
N GLN A 133 12.24 -8.36 6.35
CA GLN A 133 11.80 -9.19 7.47
C GLN A 133 12.90 -10.19 7.85
N GLY A 134 13.21 -10.29 9.15
CA GLY A 134 14.14 -11.31 9.66
C GLY A 134 15.62 -10.90 9.67
N VAL A 135 15.91 -9.59 9.62
CA VAL A 135 17.28 -9.04 9.67
C VAL A 135 17.97 -9.48 10.97
N ASP A 136 17.26 -9.49 12.08
CA ASP A 136 17.83 -9.89 13.37
C ASP A 136 18.11 -11.39 13.49
N LYS A 137 17.49 -12.22 12.64
CA LYS A 137 17.75 -13.67 12.55
C LYS A 137 19.06 -13.98 11.83
N LEU A 138 19.65 -13.02 11.13
CA LEU A 138 20.91 -13.19 10.42
C LEU A 138 22.08 -13.35 11.40
N ASN A 139 22.79 -14.47 11.23
CA ASN A 139 24.00 -14.79 11.97
C ASN A 139 25.21 -14.93 11.03
N PRO A 140 26.37 -14.33 11.37
CA PRO A 140 26.62 -13.46 12.51
C PRO A 140 26.01 -12.04 12.34
N PRO A 141 25.73 -11.29 13.43
CA PRO A 141 25.14 -9.95 13.38
C PRO A 141 25.91 -8.93 12.52
N LYS A 142 27.22 -9.11 12.40
CA LYS A 142 28.09 -8.27 11.55
C LYS A 142 27.71 -8.31 10.06
N ARG A 143 26.99 -9.33 9.59
CA ARG A 143 26.53 -9.43 8.19
C ARG A 143 25.27 -8.61 7.89
N ARG A 144 24.51 -8.18 8.91
CA ARG A 144 23.24 -7.46 8.72
C ARG A 144 23.37 -6.22 7.81
N PRO A 145 24.36 -5.32 7.99
CA PRO A 145 24.51 -4.17 7.10
C PRO A 145 24.83 -4.56 5.65
N GLN A 146 25.62 -5.61 5.46
CA GLN A 146 25.97 -6.12 4.14
C GLN A 146 24.74 -6.68 3.41
N VAL A 147 23.91 -7.48 4.10
CA VAL A 147 22.67 -8.03 3.54
C VAL A 147 21.71 -6.90 3.17
N ILE A 148 21.49 -5.91 4.05
CA ILE A 148 20.65 -4.75 3.75
C ILE A 148 21.17 -3.95 2.54
N SER A 149 22.49 -3.78 2.43
CA SER A 149 23.09 -3.12 1.26
C SER A 149 22.88 -3.92 -0.03
N SER A 150 22.97 -5.25 0.04
CA SER A 150 22.70 -6.15 -1.09
C SER A 150 21.24 -6.06 -1.53
N LEU A 151 20.30 -6.15 -0.58
CA LEU A 151 18.86 -5.99 -0.82
C LEU A 151 18.52 -4.62 -1.43
N LYS A 152 19.16 -3.55 -0.96
CA LYS A 152 19.04 -2.22 -1.56
C LYS A 152 19.54 -2.20 -3.00
N SER A 153 20.69 -2.80 -3.27
CA SER A 153 21.25 -2.88 -4.62
C SER A 153 20.32 -3.65 -5.56
N TYR A 154 19.76 -4.76 -5.09
CA TYR A 154 18.80 -5.57 -5.82
C TYR A 154 17.54 -4.76 -6.17
N ILE A 155 16.89 -4.14 -5.18
CA ILE A 155 15.63 -3.44 -5.43
C ILE A 155 15.80 -2.19 -6.29
N ASN A 156 16.98 -1.55 -6.26
CA ASN A 156 17.30 -0.40 -7.09
C ASN A 156 17.40 -0.74 -8.59
N HIS A 157 17.54 -2.02 -8.95
CA HIS A 157 17.42 -2.44 -10.35
C HIS A 157 16.02 -2.17 -10.90
N PHE A 158 14.98 -2.37 -10.08
CA PHE A 158 13.57 -2.17 -10.44
C PHE A 158 13.07 -0.77 -10.06
N PHE A 159 13.48 -0.27 -8.90
CA PHE A 159 13.03 1.02 -8.36
C PHE A 159 14.22 1.90 -7.98
N PRO A 160 14.85 2.62 -8.93
CA PRO A 160 16.06 3.42 -8.69
C PRO A 160 15.87 4.54 -7.65
N SER A 161 14.63 4.96 -7.39
CA SER A 161 14.31 6.00 -6.41
C SER A 161 14.30 5.54 -4.96
N ILE A 162 14.56 4.25 -4.68
CA ILE A 162 14.57 3.72 -3.32
C ILE A 162 15.87 4.08 -2.61
N GLU A 163 15.76 4.96 -1.63
CA GLU A 163 16.91 5.44 -0.87
C GLU A 163 17.36 4.44 0.20
N LYS A 164 16.44 3.65 0.76
CA LYS A 164 16.71 2.78 1.91
C LYS A 164 15.75 1.58 1.97
N VAL A 165 16.28 0.44 2.39
CA VAL A 165 15.52 -0.72 2.86
C VAL A 165 15.45 -0.66 4.38
N LEU A 166 14.24 -0.69 4.94
CA LEU A 166 13.98 -0.57 6.38
C LEU A 166 13.82 -1.95 7.02
N SER A 167 14.50 -2.21 8.13
CA SER A 167 14.33 -3.43 8.92
C SER A 167 13.03 -3.39 9.71
N LEU A 168 12.24 -4.47 9.64
CA LEU A 168 11.04 -4.65 10.47
C LEU A 168 11.34 -5.01 11.93
N ASP A 169 12.57 -5.43 12.23
CA ASP A 169 13.01 -5.77 13.58
C ASP A 169 13.36 -4.50 14.39
N SER A 170 13.65 -3.39 13.71
CA SER A 170 13.92 -2.10 14.34
C SER A 170 12.64 -1.27 14.47
N ARG A 171 12.16 -1.11 15.71
CA ARG A 171 11.01 -0.25 16.03
C ARG A 171 11.15 1.16 15.44
N GLN A 172 12.36 1.71 15.45
CA GLN A 172 12.63 3.04 14.90
C GLN A 172 12.46 3.08 13.37
N GLU A 173 12.89 2.04 12.67
CA GLU A 173 12.76 1.96 11.21
C GLU A 173 11.32 1.67 10.80
N CYS A 174 10.60 0.81 11.53
CA CYS A 174 9.14 0.64 11.38
C CYS A 174 8.39 1.96 11.55
N SER A 175 8.70 2.74 12.58
CA SER A 175 8.03 4.02 12.82
C SER A 175 8.32 5.03 11.69
N ASN A 176 9.52 4.97 11.10
CA ASN A 176 9.86 5.75 9.91
C ASN A 176 9.08 5.29 8.67
N ALA A 177 8.89 3.98 8.49
CA ALA A 177 8.05 3.45 7.41
C ALA A 177 6.60 3.97 7.54
N VAL A 178 6.00 3.85 8.73
CA VAL A 178 4.64 4.35 9.00
C VAL A 178 4.54 5.86 8.82
N ARG A 179 5.55 6.63 9.23
CA ARG A 179 5.62 8.08 8.94
C ARG A 179 5.59 8.33 7.44
N GLY A 180 6.35 7.57 6.66
CA GLY A 180 6.34 7.65 5.19
C GLY A 180 4.94 7.43 4.63
N LEU A 181 4.26 6.37 5.05
CA LEU A 181 2.88 6.05 4.64
C LEU A 181 1.88 7.18 5.00
N CYS A 182 2.03 7.78 6.18
CA CYS A 182 1.08 8.78 6.67
C CYS A 182 1.30 10.18 6.08
N THR A 183 2.55 10.58 5.87
CA THR A 183 2.90 11.97 5.54
C THR A 183 3.17 12.21 4.05
N ALA A 184 3.55 11.18 3.30
CA ALA A 184 3.82 11.32 1.88
C ALA A 184 2.51 11.61 1.12
N THR A 185 2.62 12.41 0.06
CA THR A 185 1.51 12.58 -0.89
C THR A 185 1.50 11.36 -1.82
N PRO A 186 0.40 10.61 -1.90
CA PRO A 186 0.28 9.50 -2.85
C PRO A 186 0.50 9.99 -4.28
N LYS A 187 1.34 9.30 -5.02
CA LYS A 187 1.63 9.50 -6.43
C LYS A 187 0.52 8.83 -7.20
N GLY A 188 -0.25 9.64 -7.91
CA GLY A 188 -1.28 9.16 -8.78
C GLY A 188 -0.76 8.22 -9.87
N ILE A 189 -1.60 7.27 -10.29
CA ILE A 189 -1.35 6.48 -11.51
C ILE A 189 -2.31 7.03 -12.56
N ARG A 190 -1.79 7.59 -13.66
CA ARG A 190 -2.60 8.39 -14.60
C ARG A 190 -3.87 7.66 -15.07
N TRP A 191 -3.73 6.42 -15.54
CA TRP A 191 -4.87 5.66 -16.05
C TRP A 191 -5.94 5.35 -15.00
N ARG A 192 -5.54 5.27 -13.72
CA ARG A 192 -6.41 5.02 -12.58
C ARG A 192 -7.12 6.30 -12.14
N ASP A 193 -6.39 7.40 -12.03
CA ASP A 193 -6.95 8.68 -11.55
C ASP A 193 -7.80 9.41 -12.58
N ASP A 194 -7.64 9.08 -13.86
CA ASP A 194 -8.53 9.52 -14.94
C ASP A 194 -9.90 8.83 -14.89
N ARG A 195 -10.08 7.81 -14.04
CA ARG A 195 -11.33 7.07 -13.84
C ARG A 195 -11.83 7.18 -12.41
N SER A 196 -13.11 6.90 -12.22
CA SER A 196 -13.69 6.68 -10.90
C SER A 196 -13.41 5.24 -10.51
N TRP A 197 -12.83 5.00 -9.35
CA TRP A 197 -12.51 3.67 -8.88
C TRP A 197 -12.77 3.56 -7.38
N MET A 198 -12.93 2.34 -6.89
CA MET A 198 -13.24 2.07 -5.49
C MET A 198 -12.68 0.69 -5.12
N LEU A 199 -12.06 0.62 -3.94
CA LEU A 199 -11.80 -0.67 -3.30
C LEU A 199 -13.08 -1.07 -2.55
N ILE A 200 -13.58 -2.27 -2.85
CA ILE A 200 -14.74 -2.84 -2.17
C ILE A 200 -14.31 -3.29 -0.77
N GLN A 201 -15.02 -2.81 0.25
CA GLN A 201 -14.77 -3.10 1.67
C GLN A 201 -15.87 -3.95 2.29
N ASP A 202 -17.09 -3.86 1.78
CA ASP A 202 -18.24 -4.65 2.21
C ASP A 202 -19.13 -4.95 1.02
N ILE A 203 -19.72 -6.14 1.00
CA ILE A 203 -20.61 -6.62 -0.05
C ILE A 203 -21.85 -7.20 0.61
N LYS A 204 -23.03 -6.70 0.22
CA LYS A 204 -24.31 -7.26 0.65
C LYS A 204 -25.04 -7.80 -0.57
N TRP A 205 -25.22 -9.12 -0.54
CA TRP A 205 -26.03 -9.84 -1.50
C TRP A 205 -27.51 -9.72 -1.12
N PRO A 206 -28.43 -9.73 -2.09
CA PRO A 206 -29.85 -9.68 -1.81
C PRO A 206 -30.31 -11.00 -1.16
N GLU A 207 -31.32 -10.93 -0.29
CA GLU A 207 -31.88 -12.11 0.42
C GLU A 207 -32.74 -13.01 -0.47
N SER A 208 -33.04 -12.59 -1.70
CA SER A 208 -33.84 -13.34 -2.66
C SER A 208 -33.04 -14.50 -3.27
N ASN A 209 -33.39 -15.74 -2.91
CA ASN A 209 -32.86 -16.99 -3.49
C ASN A 209 -33.40 -17.30 -4.90
N GLY A 210 -33.67 -16.28 -5.72
CA GLY A 210 -34.01 -16.48 -7.13
C GLY A 210 -32.79 -16.94 -7.94
N GLU A 211 -33.00 -17.56 -9.10
CA GLU A 211 -31.91 -17.91 -10.04
C GLU A 211 -31.14 -16.67 -10.55
N THR A 212 -31.73 -15.47 -10.45
CA THR A 212 -31.13 -14.19 -10.84
C THR A 212 -30.91 -13.28 -9.64
N VAL A 213 -29.68 -12.78 -9.50
CA VAL A 213 -29.31 -11.75 -8.51
C VAL A 213 -29.54 -10.37 -9.16
N ASP A 214 -30.61 -9.69 -8.79
CA ASP A 214 -30.99 -8.42 -9.44
C ASP A 214 -30.15 -7.23 -8.98
N ASN A 215 -29.75 -7.17 -7.70
CA ASN A 215 -29.03 -6.02 -7.13
C ASN A 215 -28.02 -6.46 -6.06
N VAL A 216 -26.77 -6.03 -6.20
CA VAL A 216 -25.69 -6.22 -5.21
C VAL A 216 -25.28 -4.86 -4.67
N ILE A 217 -25.20 -4.74 -3.34
CA ILE A 217 -24.72 -3.51 -2.70
C ILE A 217 -23.24 -3.67 -2.40
N VAL A 218 -22.41 -2.86 -3.06
CA VAL A 218 -20.97 -2.77 -2.79
C VAL A 218 -20.67 -1.46 -2.06
N THR A 219 -19.94 -1.56 -0.96
CA THR A 219 -19.56 -0.41 -0.14
C THR A 219 -18.06 -0.19 -0.21
N GLY A 220 -17.65 1.06 -0.34
CA GLY A 220 -16.25 1.47 -0.33
C GLY A 220 -16.13 2.99 -0.46
N VAL A 221 -14.89 3.47 -0.57
CA VAL A 221 -14.62 4.89 -0.77
C VAL A 221 -14.24 5.13 -2.22
N VAL A 222 -15.00 6.00 -2.90
CA VAL A 222 -14.72 6.42 -4.28
C VAL A 222 -13.44 7.27 -4.32
N ARG A 223 -12.59 6.98 -5.29
CA ARG A 223 -11.29 7.62 -5.53
C ARG A 223 -11.15 7.97 -7.03
N GLY A 224 -10.20 8.85 -7.35
CA GLY A 224 -10.00 9.35 -8.72
C GLY A 224 -11.07 10.38 -9.10
N LYS A 225 -11.80 10.14 -10.19
CA LYS A 225 -12.94 10.98 -10.61
C LYS A 225 -14.21 10.64 -9.80
N GLY A 226 -15.17 11.56 -9.79
CA GLY A 226 -16.48 11.33 -9.17
C GLY A 226 -17.26 10.20 -9.86
N LEU A 227 -17.95 9.36 -9.08
CA LEU A 227 -18.81 8.30 -9.60
C LEU A 227 -20.09 8.89 -10.20
N LYS A 228 -20.57 8.35 -11.32
CA LYS A 228 -21.80 8.78 -12.01
C LYS A 228 -22.70 7.56 -12.23
N ALA A 229 -23.98 7.69 -11.89
CA ALA A 229 -24.95 6.59 -12.00
C ALA A 229 -25.15 6.10 -13.45
N ASP A 230 -25.07 7.01 -14.42
CA ASP A 230 -25.28 6.69 -15.84
C ASP A 230 -24.07 6.00 -16.52
N ARG A 231 -23.00 5.70 -15.76
CA ARG A 231 -21.80 5.05 -16.30
C ARG A 231 -21.74 3.60 -15.84
N ILE A 232 -21.27 2.74 -16.75
CA ILE A 232 -20.97 1.35 -16.44
C ILE A 232 -19.84 1.24 -15.41
N VAL A 233 -19.94 0.21 -14.56
CA VAL A 233 -18.92 -0.18 -13.59
C VAL A 233 -18.41 -1.55 -14.00
N HIS A 234 -17.09 -1.69 -14.07
CA HIS A 234 -16.44 -2.98 -14.31
C HIS A 234 -16.00 -3.56 -12.97
N ILE A 235 -16.38 -4.80 -12.68
CA ILE A 235 -15.87 -5.55 -11.54
C ILE A 235 -14.86 -6.57 -12.05
N PRO A 236 -13.58 -6.48 -11.63
CA PRO A 236 -12.55 -7.42 -12.04
C PRO A 236 -12.98 -8.86 -11.80
N ARG A 237 -12.80 -9.72 -12.81
CA ARG A 237 -13.21 -11.14 -12.84
C ARG A 237 -14.71 -11.43 -12.94
N TRP A 238 -15.56 -10.40 -13.00
CA TRP A 238 -17.02 -10.54 -13.11
C TRP A 238 -17.60 -9.92 -14.38
N GLY A 239 -16.96 -8.87 -14.91
CA GLY A 239 -17.43 -8.17 -16.12
C GLY A 239 -17.57 -6.68 -15.92
#